data_AF-A0A644TDN7-F1
#
_entry.id   AF-A0A644TDN7-F1
#
_cell.length_a   1.000
_cell.length_b   1.000
_cell.length_c   1.000
_cell.angle_alpha   90.00
_cell.angle_beta   90.00
_cell.angle_gamma   90.00
#
_symmetry.space_group_name_H-M   'P 1'
#
loop_
_entity.id
_entity.type
_entity.pdbx_description
1 polymer ?
#
loop_
_entity_poly.entity_id
_entity_poly.type
_entity_poly.pdbx_seq_one_letter_code
_entity_poly.pdbx_strand_id
1 'polypeptide(L)'
;MTFPQELQAARLRLIKERPYLASAAWALQPVAKPGMGTLAVDMYWRLYYDPEVLSQWLPEIMGGVLYHEICHLLRDHPERMKSFNPQLSNLAADAEINDDLIREGVKFPVQPVTPQSIGLPDNLLAEEYYTALADREKQSADGSPKNEQTDAPNSHNENGKDTQAADRTHEDEDLPRPGSGRCGSCATGQRAPWEEEPPGKGSTSGISPVEGELIRRDVAHQIEEHVRGQGKVPGHLARWAEEKLRPKIDWKKQLASAIRSTVADTAGATDYSYSRPSRRQGKVGKGEVILPSLRRPVPAVAIIADTSASISDPMLARTLAEISGILKALGRQEGVRVLAVDHTVQSCRRVFRPEQIRLTGGGGTDMRAGLEGVSRLRPLPQVGIVLTDGYTAWPAQPPKGMKVIVVLSGDGTAPDWAKVIQMSI
;
A
#
# COMPACT_ATOMS: atom_id res chain seq x y z
N MET A 1 -16.92 25.90 24.76
CA MET A 1 -18.32 25.70 24.34
C MET A 1 -18.73 24.31 24.75
N THR A 2 -19.86 24.16 25.42
CA THR A 2 -20.45 22.85 25.72
C THR A 2 -20.94 22.20 24.43
N PHE A 3 -20.56 20.95 24.19
CA PHE A 3 -20.98 20.19 23.01
C PHE A 3 -22.50 19.94 23.02
N PRO A 4 -23.17 19.87 21.85
CA PRO A 4 -24.57 19.45 21.79
C PRO A 4 -24.79 18.08 22.44
N GLN A 5 -25.85 17.92 23.22
CA GLN A 5 -26.11 16.72 24.01
C GLN A 5 -26.37 15.49 23.10
N GLU A 6 -27.02 15.71 21.97
CA GLU A 6 -27.38 14.72 20.96
C GLU A 6 -26.12 14.12 20.33
N LEU A 7 -25.15 14.96 20.01
CA LEU A 7 -23.86 14.53 19.45
C LEU A 7 -23.04 13.75 20.49
N GLN A 8 -23.06 14.18 21.76
CA GLN A 8 -22.43 13.44 22.86
C GLN A 8 -23.08 12.06 23.03
N ALA A 9 -24.42 11.98 22.96
CA ALA A 9 -25.16 10.72 23.05
C ALA A 9 -24.84 9.78 21.89
N ALA A 10 -24.75 10.30 20.66
CA ALA A 10 -24.37 9.52 19.47
C ALA A 10 -22.95 8.92 19.60
N ARG A 11 -21.96 9.73 20.03
CA ARG A 11 -20.58 9.26 20.30
C ARG A 11 -20.56 8.19 21.39
N LEU A 12 -21.24 8.44 22.51
CA LEU A 12 -21.28 7.50 23.62
C LEU A 12 -21.92 6.16 23.21
N ARG A 13 -23.00 6.22 22.42
CA ARG A 13 -23.65 5.03 21.87
C ARG A 13 -22.69 4.24 20.97
N LEU A 14 -22.04 4.92 20.02
CA LEU A 14 -21.08 4.31 19.10
C LEU A 14 -19.98 3.57 19.88
N ILE A 15 -19.40 4.22 20.89
CA ILE A 15 -18.29 3.65 21.68
C ILE A 15 -18.77 2.53 22.60
N LYS A 16 -20.00 2.59 23.12
CA LYS A 16 -20.56 1.47 23.91
C LYS A 16 -20.70 0.21 23.08
N GLU A 17 -21.08 0.34 21.81
CA GLU A 17 -21.21 -0.78 20.87
C GLU A 17 -19.86 -1.19 20.29
N ARG A 18 -18.95 -0.23 20.08
CA ARG A 18 -17.64 -0.41 19.43
C ARG A 18 -16.55 0.31 20.23
N PRO A 19 -16.11 -0.24 21.38
CA PRO A 19 -15.20 0.47 22.29
C PRO A 19 -13.85 0.79 21.66
N TYR A 20 -13.38 -0.05 20.74
CA TYR A 20 -12.14 0.13 19.99
C TYR A 20 -12.14 1.34 19.04
N LEU A 21 -13.28 2.00 18.81
CA LEU A 21 -13.36 3.26 18.05
C LEU A 21 -13.28 4.52 18.93
N ALA A 22 -13.11 4.37 20.25
CA ALA A 22 -13.17 5.49 21.19
C ALA A 22 -12.20 6.61 20.84
N SER A 23 -10.94 6.28 20.56
CA SER A 23 -9.92 7.28 20.22
C SER A 23 -10.29 8.06 18.96
N ALA A 24 -10.82 7.39 17.94
CA ALA A 24 -11.26 8.06 16.72
C ALA A 24 -12.50 8.95 16.96
N ALA A 25 -13.51 8.43 17.65
CA ALA A 25 -14.76 9.14 17.89
C ALA A 25 -14.57 10.39 18.75
N TRP A 26 -13.64 10.37 19.72
CA TRP A 26 -13.32 11.53 20.54
C TRP A 26 -12.33 12.49 19.90
N ALA A 27 -11.48 12.01 18.98
CA ALA A 27 -10.56 12.84 18.21
C ALA A 27 -11.29 13.80 17.25
N LEU A 28 -12.47 13.40 16.75
CA LEU A 28 -13.29 14.27 15.90
C LEU A 28 -13.60 15.60 16.62
N GLN A 29 -13.33 16.73 15.96
CA GLN A 29 -13.52 18.08 16.49
C GLN A 29 -14.80 18.71 15.94
N PRO A 30 -15.87 18.84 16.73
CA PRO A 30 -17.14 19.40 16.26
C PRO A 30 -17.02 20.89 15.87
N VAL A 31 -17.51 21.23 14.69
CA VAL A 31 -17.60 22.58 14.15
C VAL A 31 -19.04 22.83 13.70
N ALA A 32 -19.73 23.76 14.35
CA ALA A 32 -21.11 24.09 13.97
C ALA A 32 -21.13 24.79 12.60
N LYS A 33 -21.97 24.31 11.68
CA LYS A 33 -22.18 24.87 10.35
C LYS A 33 -23.70 24.93 10.05
N PRO A 34 -24.41 25.95 10.59
CA PRO A 34 -25.85 26.10 10.34
C PRO A 34 -26.17 26.21 8.85
N GLY A 35 -27.25 25.56 8.41
CA GLY A 35 -27.70 25.54 7.02
C GLY A 35 -27.05 24.46 6.15
N MET A 36 -26.20 23.59 6.73
CA MET A 36 -25.59 22.47 6.01
C MET A 36 -26.56 21.30 5.82
N GLY A 37 -27.61 21.18 6.65
CA GLY A 37 -28.64 20.15 6.52
C GLY A 37 -28.16 18.71 6.76
N THR A 38 -26.91 18.51 7.20
CA THR A 38 -26.34 17.19 7.51
C THR A 38 -25.18 17.25 8.53
N LEU A 39 -24.46 16.14 8.68
CA LEU A 39 -23.11 16.01 9.22
C LEU A 39 -22.11 15.80 8.07
N ALA A 40 -20.84 16.13 8.27
CA ALA A 40 -19.75 15.77 7.35
C ALA A 40 -18.39 15.84 8.07
N VAL A 41 -17.37 15.16 7.55
CA VAL A 41 -16.02 15.18 8.14
C VAL A 41 -14.98 15.54 7.08
N ASP A 42 -13.97 16.30 7.47
CA ASP A 42 -12.82 16.59 6.61
C ASP A 42 -11.58 15.76 6.95
N MET A 43 -10.55 15.87 6.10
CA MET A 43 -9.27 15.20 6.28
C MET A 43 -8.52 15.58 7.57
N TYR A 44 -8.93 16.66 8.26
CA TYR A 44 -8.34 17.17 9.50
C TYR A 44 -9.15 16.77 10.74
N TRP A 45 -10.01 15.75 10.61
CA TRP A 45 -10.84 15.23 11.70
C TRP A 45 -11.82 16.27 12.26
N ARG A 46 -12.19 17.29 11.49
CA ARG A 46 -13.24 18.23 11.90
C ARG A 46 -14.59 17.65 11.50
N LEU A 47 -15.48 17.53 12.47
CA LEU A 47 -16.86 17.10 12.29
C LEU A 47 -17.75 18.33 12.14
N TYR A 48 -18.11 18.64 10.91
CA TYR A 48 -19.09 19.67 10.62
C TYR A 48 -20.47 19.13 10.92
N TYR A 49 -21.30 19.96 11.56
CA TYR A 49 -22.67 19.59 11.85
C TYR A 49 -23.59 20.78 11.75
N ASP A 50 -24.77 20.56 11.19
CA ASP A 50 -25.89 21.48 11.34
C ASP A 50 -26.58 21.25 12.70
N PRO A 51 -26.66 22.26 13.58
CA PRO A 51 -27.38 22.14 14.85
C PRO A 51 -28.85 21.71 14.70
N GLU A 52 -29.53 22.09 13.60
CA GLU A 52 -30.92 21.71 13.39
C GLU A 52 -31.08 20.21 13.16
N VAL A 53 -30.13 19.60 12.44
CA VAL A 53 -30.14 18.16 12.11
C VAL A 53 -30.00 17.30 13.35
N LEU A 54 -29.24 17.75 14.36
CA LEU A 54 -29.05 17.01 15.60
C LEU A 54 -30.37 16.73 16.33
N SER A 55 -31.35 17.62 16.19
CA SER A 55 -32.68 17.45 16.78
C SER A 55 -33.61 16.54 15.96
N GLN A 56 -33.29 16.31 14.69
CA GLN A 56 -34.11 15.54 13.75
C GLN A 56 -33.70 14.07 13.69
N TRP A 57 -32.40 13.78 13.83
CA TRP A 57 -31.88 12.42 13.70
C TRP A 57 -31.83 11.70 15.05
N LEU A 58 -32.17 10.41 15.04
CA LEU A 58 -31.98 9.56 16.20
C LEU A 58 -30.47 9.37 16.47
N PRO A 59 -30.04 9.26 17.74
CA PRO A 59 -28.64 8.98 18.09
C PRO A 59 -28.06 7.73 17.43
N GLU A 60 -28.90 6.76 17.09
CA GLU A 60 -28.50 5.56 16.33
C GLU A 60 -28.07 5.91 14.89
N ILE A 61 -28.84 6.75 14.19
CA ILE A 61 -28.54 7.19 12.81
C ILE A 61 -27.30 8.09 12.82
N MET A 62 -27.22 9.05 13.75
CA MET A 62 -26.02 9.87 13.92
C MET A 62 -24.78 9.02 14.22
N GLY A 63 -24.90 8.01 15.08
CA GLY A 63 -23.82 7.07 15.37
C GLY A 63 -23.36 6.30 14.13
N GLY A 64 -24.29 5.93 13.25
CA GLY A 64 -23.99 5.29 11.96
C GLY A 64 -23.20 6.20 11.02
N VAL A 65 -23.62 7.46 10.87
CA VAL A 65 -22.89 8.45 10.08
C VAL A 65 -21.51 8.74 10.67
N LEU A 66 -21.39 8.86 11.99
CA LEU A 66 -20.08 9.01 12.63
C LEU A 66 -19.17 7.81 12.35
N TYR A 67 -19.70 6.59 12.40
CA TYR A 67 -18.93 5.40 12.12
C TYR A 67 -18.46 5.34 10.66
N HIS A 68 -19.32 5.72 9.72
CA HIS A 68 -18.99 5.89 8.30
C HIS A 68 -17.83 6.86 8.08
N GLU A 69 -17.95 8.07 8.63
CA GLU A 69 -16.93 9.10 8.48
C GLU A 69 -15.59 8.72 9.15
N ILE A 70 -15.64 8.06 10.30
CA ILE A 70 -14.46 7.47 10.95
C ILE A 70 -13.81 6.43 10.04
N CYS A 71 -14.59 5.61 9.34
CA CYS A 71 -14.07 4.60 8.42
C CYS A 71 -13.26 5.20 7.27
N HIS A 72 -13.66 6.35 6.71
CA HIS A 72 -12.84 7.08 5.72
C HIS A 72 -11.48 7.49 6.29
N LEU A 73 -11.48 8.03 7.51
CA LEU A 73 -10.27 8.46 8.18
C LEU A 73 -9.36 7.27 8.54
N LEU A 74 -9.91 6.17 9.05
CA LEU A 74 -9.16 4.96 9.40
C LEU A 74 -8.52 4.29 8.17
N ARG A 75 -9.26 4.20 7.06
CA ARG A 75 -8.80 3.62 5.79
C ARG A 75 -7.91 4.56 4.97
N ASP A 76 -7.62 5.76 5.48
CA ASP A 76 -6.80 6.79 4.85
C ASP A 76 -7.25 7.16 3.43
N HIS A 77 -8.57 7.20 3.22
CA HIS A 77 -9.18 7.68 1.99
C HIS A 77 -8.70 9.09 1.57
N PRO A 78 -8.41 10.05 2.47
CA PRO A 78 -7.90 11.35 2.03
C PRO A 78 -6.63 11.23 1.20
N GLU A 79 -5.64 10.48 1.68
CA GLU A 79 -4.37 10.33 0.97
C GLU A 79 -4.51 9.41 -0.24
N ARG A 80 -5.29 8.33 -0.13
CA ARG A 80 -5.55 7.38 -1.22
C ARG A 80 -6.28 8.03 -2.40
N MET A 81 -7.21 8.95 -2.15
CA MET A 81 -8.11 9.51 -3.17
C MET A 81 -7.74 10.90 -3.69
N LYS A 82 -6.73 11.58 -3.10
CA LYS A 82 -6.41 12.99 -3.39
C LYS A 82 -6.16 13.34 -4.86
N SER A 83 -5.68 12.39 -5.66
CA SER A 83 -5.31 12.60 -7.06
C SER A 83 -6.36 12.13 -8.06
N PHE A 84 -7.49 11.62 -7.56
CA PHE A 84 -8.57 11.07 -8.37
C PHE A 84 -9.68 12.10 -8.59
N ASN A 85 -10.56 11.85 -9.56
CA ASN A 85 -11.76 12.68 -9.74
C ASN A 85 -12.61 12.63 -8.44
N PRO A 86 -12.95 13.79 -7.84
CA PRO A 86 -13.56 13.83 -6.51
C PRO A 86 -14.98 13.27 -6.47
N GLN A 87 -15.74 13.32 -7.56
CA GLN A 87 -17.10 12.76 -7.61
C GLN A 87 -17.05 11.23 -7.62
N LEU A 88 -16.25 10.63 -8.52
CA LEU A 88 -16.11 9.19 -8.62
C LEU A 88 -15.40 8.58 -7.41
N SER A 89 -14.40 9.27 -6.86
CA SER A 89 -13.66 8.77 -5.70
C SER A 89 -14.51 8.73 -4.45
N ASN A 90 -15.43 9.68 -4.26
CA ASN A 90 -16.38 9.65 -3.15
C ASN A 90 -17.34 8.45 -3.27
N LEU A 91 -17.91 8.21 -4.45
CA LEU A 91 -18.76 7.04 -4.71
C LEU A 91 -18.01 5.72 -4.44
N ALA A 92 -16.77 5.63 -4.90
CA ALA A 92 -15.94 4.46 -4.72
C ALA A 92 -15.55 4.22 -3.26
N ALA A 93 -15.18 5.29 -2.54
CA ALA A 93 -14.82 5.26 -1.13
C ALA A 93 -16.01 4.87 -0.25
N ASP A 94 -17.21 5.37 -0.56
CA ASP A 94 -18.44 5.01 0.12
C ASP A 94 -18.81 3.54 -0.15
N ALA A 95 -18.65 3.05 -1.38
CA ALA A 95 -18.90 1.65 -1.71
C ALA A 95 -17.98 0.68 -0.95
N GLU A 96 -16.70 1.01 -0.75
CA GLU A 96 -15.74 0.23 0.07
C GLU A 96 -16.15 0.15 1.55
N ILE A 97 -16.87 1.14 2.07
CA ILE A 97 -17.24 1.22 3.49
C ILE A 97 -18.63 0.65 3.73
N ASN A 98 -19.60 1.00 2.90
CA ASN A 98 -21.01 0.79 3.18
C ASN A 98 -21.42 -0.68 3.10
N ASP A 99 -20.74 -1.52 2.30
CA ASP A 99 -21.03 -2.95 2.27
C ASP A 99 -20.69 -3.63 3.62
N ASP A 100 -19.58 -3.25 4.24
CA ASP A 100 -19.21 -3.64 5.61
C ASP A 100 -20.22 -3.12 6.64
N LEU A 101 -20.55 -1.82 6.58
CA LEU A 101 -21.43 -1.19 7.57
C LEU A 101 -22.87 -1.72 7.51
N ILE A 102 -23.39 -2.00 6.31
CA ILE A 102 -24.71 -2.62 6.14
C ILE A 102 -24.72 -4.05 6.66
N ARG A 103 -23.64 -4.83 6.44
CA ARG A 103 -23.49 -6.17 7.03
C ARG A 103 -23.48 -6.14 8.55
N GLU A 104 -22.99 -5.07 9.16
CA GLU A 104 -23.06 -4.82 10.61
C GLU A 104 -24.43 -4.32 11.11
N GLY A 105 -25.37 -4.00 10.22
CA GLY A 105 -26.68 -3.46 10.58
C GLY A 105 -26.69 -1.97 10.90
N VAL A 106 -25.68 -1.21 10.45
CA VAL A 106 -25.63 0.25 10.61
C VAL A 106 -26.74 0.91 9.81
N LYS A 107 -27.40 1.91 10.42
CA LYS A 107 -28.48 2.69 9.80
C LYS A 107 -27.97 4.03 9.28
N PHE A 108 -28.45 4.40 8.10
CA PHE A 108 -28.13 5.65 7.45
C PHE A 108 -29.37 6.55 7.33
N PRO A 109 -29.19 7.88 7.30
CA PRO A 109 -30.28 8.85 7.13
C PRO A 109 -30.87 8.83 5.71
N VAL A 110 -30.06 8.40 4.73
CA VAL A 110 -30.39 8.31 3.30
C VAL A 110 -29.89 6.97 2.75
N GLN A 111 -30.33 6.61 1.53
CA GLN A 111 -29.89 5.38 0.88
C GLN A 111 -28.36 5.41 0.65
N PRO A 112 -27.58 4.50 1.27
CA PRO A 112 -26.14 4.50 1.11
C PRO A 112 -25.73 3.98 -0.27
N VAL A 113 -24.62 4.50 -0.79
CA VAL A 113 -23.94 4.00 -1.98
C VAL A 113 -23.30 2.66 -1.62
N THR A 114 -23.76 1.61 -2.28
CA THR A 114 -23.24 0.24 -2.14
C THR A 114 -22.61 -0.23 -3.45
N PRO A 115 -21.73 -1.24 -3.43
CA PRO A 115 -21.23 -1.86 -4.65
C PRO A 115 -22.36 -2.27 -5.61
N GLN A 116 -23.45 -2.85 -5.10
CA GLN A 116 -24.61 -3.22 -5.90
C GLN A 116 -25.29 -1.99 -6.53
N SER A 117 -25.43 -0.89 -5.79
CA SER A 117 -26.06 0.33 -6.32
C SER A 117 -25.29 0.94 -7.50
N ILE A 118 -23.97 0.71 -7.57
CA ILE A 118 -23.12 1.15 -8.68
C ILE A 118 -22.85 0.04 -9.72
N GLY A 119 -23.44 -1.14 -9.51
CA GLY A 119 -23.35 -2.29 -10.44
C GLY A 119 -22.04 -3.06 -10.38
N LEU A 120 -21.34 -3.04 -9.25
CA LEU A 120 -20.04 -3.69 -9.04
C LEU A 120 -20.12 -4.74 -7.91
N PRO A 121 -19.21 -5.72 -7.89
CA PRO A 121 -19.20 -6.75 -6.85
C PRO A 121 -18.73 -6.21 -5.50
N ASP A 122 -19.15 -6.87 -4.41
CA ASP A 122 -18.74 -6.52 -3.04
C ASP A 122 -17.25 -6.77 -2.78
N ASN A 123 -16.73 -6.15 -1.71
CA ASN A 123 -15.37 -6.36 -1.18
C ASN A 123 -14.23 -5.95 -2.13
N LEU A 124 -14.44 -5.00 -3.04
CA LEU A 124 -13.34 -4.36 -3.76
C LEU A 124 -12.78 -3.18 -2.96
N LEU A 125 -11.53 -2.82 -3.24
CA LEU A 125 -10.94 -1.57 -2.74
C LEU A 125 -11.53 -0.37 -3.48
N ALA A 126 -11.54 0.80 -2.85
CA ALA A 126 -12.06 2.00 -3.49
C ALA A 126 -11.29 2.39 -4.77
N GLU A 127 -10.00 2.08 -4.92
CA GLU A 127 -9.28 2.32 -6.19
C GLU A 127 -9.78 1.41 -7.32
N GLU A 128 -10.20 0.19 -6.98
CA GLU A 128 -10.77 -0.77 -7.94
C GLU A 128 -12.17 -0.32 -8.35
N TYR A 129 -13.01 0.09 -7.39
CA TYR A 129 -14.31 0.71 -7.69
C TYR A 129 -14.14 1.97 -8.55
N TYR A 130 -13.18 2.84 -8.21
CA TYR A 130 -12.91 4.04 -8.99
C TYR A 130 -12.52 3.71 -10.43
N THR A 131 -11.62 2.75 -10.63
CA THR A 131 -11.15 2.38 -11.97
C THR A 131 -12.30 1.86 -12.82
N ALA A 132 -13.15 0.99 -12.26
CA ALA A 132 -14.32 0.48 -12.95
C ALA A 132 -15.33 1.60 -13.33
N LEU A 133 -15.56 2.55 -12.41
CA LEU A 133 -16.44 3.70 -12.67
C LEU A 133 -15.85 4.64 -13.75
N ALA A 134 -14.56 4.95 -13.66
CA ALA A 134 -13.88 5.83 -14.61
C ALA A 134 -13.83 5.23 -16.02
N ASP A 135 -13.64 3.91 -16.14
CA ASP A 135 -13.64 3.23 -17.44
C ASP A 135 -15.06 3.19 -18.05
N ARG A 136 -16.11 3.08 -17.23
CA ARG A 136 -17.50 3.19 -17.68
C ARG A 136 -17.85 4.58 -18.19
N GLU A 137 -17.37 5.65 -17.54
CA GLU A 137 -17.55 7.02 -18.03
C GLU A 137 -16.86 7.22 -19.39
N LYS A 138 -15.62 6.73 -19.55
CA LYS A 138 -14.90 6.81 -20.84
C LYS A 138 -15.64 6.08 -21.97
N GLN A 139 -16.15 4.88 -21.71
CA GLN A 139 -16.91 4.11 -22.71
C GLN A 139 -18.23 4.80 -23.09
N SER A 140 -18.87 5.47 -22.13
CA SER A 140 -20.09 6.24 -22.38
C SER A 140 -19.81 7.52 -23.19
N ALA A 141 -18.64 8.13 -22.99
CA ALA A 141 -18.19 9.29 -23.76
C ALA A 141 -17.79 8.95 -25.22
N ASP A 142 -17.20 7.77 -25.44
CA ASP A 142 -16.78 7.31 -26.78
C ASP A 142 -17.93 6.72 -27.61
N GLY A 143 -19.05 6.37 -26.97
CA GLY A 143 -20.23 5.75 -27.59
C GLY A 143 -21.33 6.72 -28.08
N SER A 144 -21.13 8.04 -27.98
CA SER A 144 -22.09 9.03 -28.46
C SER A 144 -21.91 9.32 -29.96
N PRO A 145 -22.87 9.00 -30.86
CA PRO A 145 -22.78 9.42 -32.25
C PRO A 145 -22.89 10.95 -32.33
N LYS A 146 -21.97 11.59 -33.04
CA LYS A 146 -22.15 12.97 -33.52
C LYS A 146 -23.38 12.99 -34.42
N ASN A 147 -24.52 13.41 -33.90
CA ASN A 147 -25.71 13.59 -34.71
C ASN A 147 -25.53 14.87 -35.54
N GLU A 148 -25.26 14.68 -36.84
CA GLU A 148 -25.28 15.73 -37.84
C GLU A 148 -26.66 16.39 -37.88
N GLN A 149 -26.65 17.71 -37.97
CA GLN A 149 -27.80 18.54 -38.27
C GLN A 149 -28.46 18.09 -39.58
N THR A 150 -29.73 17.72 -39.50
CA THR A 150 -30.65 17.80 -40.63
C THR A 150 -31.90 18.57 -40.20
N ASP A 151 -32.15 19.66 -40.92
CA ASP A 151 -33.24 20.60 -40.72
C ASP A 151 -34.64 20.03 -41.01
N ALA A 152 -35.59 20.51 -40.19
CA ALA A 152 -37.03 20.75 -40.46
C ALA A 152 -38.06 19.59 -40.36
N PRO A 153 -39.37 19.88 -40.18
CA PRO A 153 -39.96 20.80 -39.18
C PRO A 153 -41.15 20.19 -38.39
N ASN A 154 -41.33 20.69 -37.18
CA ASN A 154 -42.56 20.91 -36.40
C ASN A 154 -43.76 19.95 -36.55
N SER A 155 -44.08 19.19 -35.50
CA SER A 155 -45.47 18.84 -35.17
C SER A 155 -45.71 18.97 -33.66
N HIS A 156 -46.59 19.90 -33.30
CA HIS A 156 -47.22 19.99 -32.00
C HIS A 156 -47.82 18.65 -31.59
N ASN A 157 -47.52 18.19 -30.37
CA ASN A 157 -48.52 17.49 -29.58
C ASN A 157 -48.29 17.71 -28.09
N GLU A 158 -49.16 18.54 -27.52
CA GLU A 158 -49.38 18.65 -26.09
C GLU A 158 -50.02 17.35 -25.59
N ASN A 159 -49.43 16.74 -24.57
CA ASN A 159 -50.20 16.13 -23.49
C ASN A 159 -49.29 15.82 -22.30
N GLY A 160 -49.42 16.68 -21.29
CA GLY A 160 -48.78 16.52 -20.00
C GLY A 160 -49.35 15.32 -19.24
N LYS A 161 -48.46 14.63 -18.52
CA LYS A 161 -48.80 13.95 -17.28
C LYS A 161 -47.74 14.33 -16.25
N ASP A 162 -48.22 15.05 -15.24
CA ASP A 162 -47.53 15.47 -14.04
C ASP A 162 -46.82 14.29 -13.37
N THR A 163 -45.49 14.41 -13.29
CA THR A 163 -44.74 13.93 -12.13
C THR A 163 -43.95 15.13 -11.64
N GLN A 164 -44.38 15.67 -10.50
CA GLN A 164 -43.75 16.79 -9.81
C GLN A 164 -42.28 16.49 -9.52
N ALA A 165 -41.40 16.95 -10.41
CA ALA A 165 -40.02 17.21 -10.07
C ALA A 165 -40.04 18.55 -9.33
N ALA A 166 -39.92 18.50 -8.00
CA ALA A 166 -39.68 19.68 -7.21
C ALA A 166 -38.42 20.38 -7.72
N ASP A 167 -38.59 21.65 -8.04
CA ASP A 167 -37.60 22.64 -8.41
C ASP A 167 -36.43 22.62 -7.41
N ARG A 168 -35.32 21.96 -7.75
CA ARG A 168 -34.09 21.99 -6.94
C ARG A 168 -33.26 23.16 -7.43
N THR A 169 -33.10 24.15 -6.58
CA THR A 169 -32.14 25.25 -6.80
C THR A 169 -30.73 24.67 -6.89
N HIS A 170 -29.87 25.28 -7.71
CA HIS A 170 -28.46 24.88 -7.88
C HIS A 170 -27.63 24.82 -6.57
N GLU A 171 -28.14 25.38 -5.46
CA GLU A 171 -27.50 25.36 -4.14
C GLU A 171 -27.57 23.98 -3.45
N ASP A 172 -28.54 23.14 -3.82
CA ASP A 172 -28.77 21.81 -3.22
C ASP A 172 -27.82 20.72 -3.78
N GLU A 173 -27.08 21.06 -4.85
CA GLU A 173 -26.13 20.16 -5.52
C GLU A 173 -24.73 20.12 -4.86
N ASP A 174 -24.39 21.05 -3.96
CA ASP A 174 -23.06 21.11 -3.32
C ASP A 174 -23.06 20.68 -1.84
N LEU A 175 -24.21 20.35 -1.28
CA LEU A 175 -24.34 19.93 0.12
C LEU A 175 -23.84 18.49 0.34
N PRO A 176 -23.18 18.21 1.50
CA PRO A 176 -22.70 16.88 1.82
C PRO A 176 -23.85 15.89 2.04
N ARG A 177 -23.59 14.61 1.73
CA ARG A 177 -24.51 13.48 1.92
C ARG A 177 -23.69 12.26 2.36
N PRO A 178 -23.35 12.15 3.65
CA PRO A 178 -22.58 11.03 4.19
C PRO A 178 -23.17 9.68 3.83
N GLY A 179 -22.32 8.80 3.31
CA GLY A 179 -22.72 7.48 2.84
C GLY A 179 -23.42 7.47 1.49
N SER A 180 -23.74 8.61 0.87
CA SER A 180 -24.40 8.69 -0.45
C SER A 180 -23.53 9.36 -1.52
N GLY A 181 -22.21 9.21 -1.43
CA GLY A 181 -21.22 9.65 -2.39
C GLY A 181 -20.77 11.09 -2.22
N ARG A 182 -20.94 11.70 -1.04
CA ARG A 182 -20.57 13.10 -0.77
C ARG A 182 -20.20 13.34 0.70
N CYS A 183 -19.13 12.73 1.20
CA CYS A 183 -18.75 12.78 2.62
C CYS A 183 -17.85 13.98 3.01
N GLY A 184 -17.27 14.65 2.02
CA GLY A 184 -16.25 15.70 2.20
C GLY A 184 -14.84 15.21 1.88
N SER A 185 -13.84 15.95 2.35
CA SER A 185 -12.43 15.68 2.06
C SER A 185 -11.85 14.51 2.85
N CYS A 186 -12.58 14.00 3.86
CA CYS A 186 -12.27 12.70 4.48
C CYS A 186 -12.29 11.56 3.43
N ALA A 187 -13.12 11.66 2.40
CA ALA A 187 -13.28 10.63 1.37
C ALA A 187 -12.41 10.87 0.15
N THR A 188 -12.15 12.14 -0.21
CA THR A 188 -11.53 12.51 -1.48
C THR A 188 -10.13 13.08 -1.36
N GLY A 189 -9.72 13.52 -0.16
CA GLY A 189 -8.48 14.29 0.02
C GLY A 189 -8.48 15.68 -0.58
N GLN A 190 -9.63 16.14 -1.09
CA GLN A 190 -9.79 17.43 -1.76
C GLN A 190 -10.80 18.26 -0.97
N ARG A 191 -10.38 19.46 -0.56
CA ARG A 191 -11.19 20.36 0.28
C ARG A 191 -12.49 20.73 -0.43
N ALA A 192 -13.62 20.54 0.24
CA ALA A 192 -14.93 20.98 -0.24
C ALA A 192 -15.17 22.47 0.06
N PRO A 193 -16.05 23.18 -0.69
CA PRO A 193 -16.28 24.62 -0.50
C PRO A 193 -16.76 25.02 0.90
N TRP A 194 -17.50 24.14 1.58
CA TRP A 194 -18.05 24.37 2.91
C TRP A 194 -17.07 24.09 4.07
N GLU A 195 -15.94 23.44 3.79
CA GLU A 195 -14.92 23.11 4.79
C GLU A 195 -14.11 24.34 5.20
N GLU A 196 -13.65 24.38 6.45
CA GLU A 196 -12.76 25.43 6.93
C GLU A 196 -11.37 25.31 6.29
N GLU A 197 -10.64 26.42 6.25
CA GLU A 197 -9.25 26.44 5.80
C GLU A 197 -8.38 25.45 6.58
N PRO A 198 -7.30 24.91 5.99
CA PRO A 198 -6.39 24.00 6.69
C PRO A 198 -5.91 24.55 8.04
N PRO A 199 -5.67 23.69 9.04
CA PRO A 199 -5.12 24.09 10.33
C PRO A 199 -3.87 24.96 10.15
N GLY A 200 -3.81 26.09 10.86
CA GLY A 200 -2.71 27.07 10.77
C GLY A 200 -2.90 28.18 9.74
N LYS A 201 -3.89 28.09 8.84
CA LYS A 201 -4.31 29.18 7.94
C LYS A 201 -5.64 29.83 8.33
N GLY A 202 -6.45 29.14 9.13
CA GLY A 202 -7.72 29.63 9.68
C GLY A 202 -7.72 29.74 11.20
N SER A 203 -8.89 30.06 11.77
CA SER A 203 -9.13 30.13 13.22
C SER A 203 -9.49 28.78 13.86
N THR A 204 -9.85 27.78 13.03
CA THR A 204 -10.34 26.48 13.49
C THR A 204 -9.19 25.49 13.66
N SER A 205 -9.09 24.86 14.83
CA SER A 205 -8.14 23.77 15.07
C SER A 205 -8.49 22.53 14.23
N GLY A 206 -7.52 21.66 14.01
CA GLY A 206 -7.73 20.37 13.37
C GLY A 206 -6.54 19.45 13.64
N ILE A 207 -6.73 18.17 13.36
CA ILE A 207 -5.72 17.14 13.59
C ILE A 207 -4.73 17.13 12.43
N SER A 208 -3.44 17.15 12.76
CA SER A 208 -2.37 17.07 11.75
C SER A 208 -2.28 15.65 11.16
N PRO A 209 -1.71 15.48 9.95
CA PRO A 209 -1.53 14.15 9.37
C PRO A 209 -0.77 13.16 10.27
N VAL A 210 0.20 13.65 11.05
CA VAL A 210 0.98 12.83 11.99
C VAL A 210 0.13 12.38 13.16
N GLU A 211 -0.63 13.29 13.78
CA GLU A 211 -1.55 12.95 14.87
C GLU A 211 -2.65 11.99 14.39
N GLY A 212 -3.19 12.21 13.18
CA GLY A 212 -4.14 11.31 12.55
C GLY A 212 -3.58 9.88 12.38
N GLU A 213 -2.32 9.74 11.98
CA GLU A 213 -1.66 8.44 11.90
C GLU A 213 -1.48 7.79 13.28
N LEU A 214 -1.16 8.56 14.31
CA LEU A 214 -1.09 8.04 15.68
C LEU A 214 -2.45 7.51 16.15
N ILE A 215 -3.55 8.23 15.86
CA ILE A 215 -4.91 7.78 16.18
C ILE A 215 -5.25 6.48 15.45
N ARG A 216 -4.91 6.35 14.16
CA ARG A 216 -5.13 5.10 13.41
C ARG A 216 -4.38 3.93 14.02
N ARG A 217 -3.11 4.12 14.40
CA ARG A 217 -2.31 3.07 15.05
C ARG A 217 -2.87 2.69 16.42
N ASP A 218 -3.32 3.67 17.20
CA ASP A 218 -3.96 3.44 18.49
C ASP A 218 -5.28 2.65 18.35
N VAL A 219 -6.15 3.04 17.42
CA VAL A 219 -7.38 2.29 17.09
C VAL A 219 -7.05 0.86 16.63
N ALA A 220 -6.03 0.68 15.80
CA ALA A 220 -5.60 -0.65 15.36
C ALA A 220 -5.12 -1.52 16.53
N HIS A 221 -4.37 -0.96 17.48
CA HIS A 221 -3.96 -1.67 18.70
C HIS A 221 -5.18 -2.05 19.56
N GLN A 222 -6.12 -1.13 19.77
CA GLN A 222 -7.34 -1.42 20.51
C GLN A 222 -8.18 -2.51 19.84
N ILE A 223 -8.27 -2.52 18.51
CA ILE A 223 -8.91 -3.61 17.76
C ILE A 223 -8.20 -4.94 18.03
N GLU A 224 -6.86 -4.99 17.91
CA GLU A 224 -6.08 -6.21 18.18
C GLU A 224 -6.32 -6.75 19.60
N GLU A 225 -6.37 -5.86 20.60
CA GLU A 225 -6.67 -6.21 21.99
C GLU A 225 -8.08 -6.78 22.15
N HIS A 226 -9.08 -6.17 21.50
CA HIS A 226 -10.47 -6.65 21.55
C HIS A 226 -10.66 -7.98 20.82
N VAL A 227 -9.94 -8.21 19.72
CA VAL A 227 -9.92 -9.49 18.99
C VAL A 227 -9.30 -10.60 19.84
N ARG A 228 -8.23 -10.30 20.59
CA ARG A 228 -7.60 -11.27 21.51
C ARG A 228 -8.46 -11.55 22.76
N GLY A 229 -9.26 -10.58 23.18
CA GLY A 229 -10.26 -10.75 24.23
C GLY A 229 -11.52 -11.50 23.77
N GLN A 230 -12.56 -11.52 24.60
CA GLN A 230 -13.89 -12.03 24.23
C GLN A 230 -14.76 -10.96 23.51
N GLY A 231 -14.13 -9.97 22.88
CA GLY A 231 -14.83 -8.88 22.20
C GLY A 231 -15.40 -9.31 20.85
N LYS A 232 -16.56 -8.76 20.47
CA LYS A 232 -17.06 -8.88 19.09
C LYS A 232 -16.46 -7.75 18.25
N VAL A 233 -15.55 -8.11 17.35
CA VAL A 233 -14.98 -7.19 16.36
C VAL A 233 -15.36 -7.69 14.96
N PRO A 234 -15.88 -6.82 14.07
CA PRO A 234 -16.10 -7.16 12.67
C PRO A 234 -14.81 -7.59 11.96
N GLY A 235 -14.90 -8.62 11.12
CA GLY A 235 -13.72 -9.19 10.44
C GLY A 235 -12.96 -8.22 9.52
N HIS A 236 -13.65 -7.24 8.92
CA HIS A 236 -13.00 -6.23 8.09
C HIS A 236 -12.11 -5.29 8.91
N LEU A 237 -12.54 -4.86 10.10
CA LEU A 237 -11.73 -4.06 11.01
C LEU A 237 -10.55 -4.84 11.58
N ALA A 238 -10.74 -6.13 11.90
CA ALA A 238 -9.65 -6.99 12.35
C ALA A 238 -8.54 -7.11 11.29
N ARG A 239 -8.92 -7.34 10.02
CA ARG A 239 -7.97 -7.38 8.89
C ARG A 239 -7.27 -6.04 8.69
N TRP A 240 -8.01 -4.94 8.70
CA TRP A 240 -7.44 -3.59 8.60
C TRP A 240 -6.41 -3.33 9.71
N ALA A 241 -6.72 -3.69 10.96
CA ALA A 241 -5.82 -3.50 12.09
C ALA A 241 -4.53 -4.34 11.95
N GLU A 242 -4.65 -5.60 11.53
CA GLU A 242 -3.49 -6.46 11.26
C GLU A 242 -2.60 -5.87 10.17
N GLU A 243 -3.17 -5.44 9.04
CA GLU A 243 -2.44 -4.82 7.94
C GLU A 243 -1.76 -3.51 8.36
N LYS A 244 -2.44 -2.70 9.19
CA LYS A 244 -1.91 -1.42 9.68
C LYS A 244 -0.74 -1.60 10.65
N LEU A 245 -0.84 -2.57 11.57
CA LEU A 245 0.19 -2.82 12.59
C LEU A 245 1.35 -3.66 12.08
N ARG A 246 1.07 -4.58 11.15
CA ARG A 246 2.04 -5.51 10.56
C ARG A 246 2.03 -5.37 9.04
N PRO A 247 2.45 -4.21 8.50
CA PRO A 247 2.49 -4.02 7.06
C PRO A 247 3.39 -5.08 6.44
N LYS A 248 2.87 -5.84 5.47
CA LYS A 248 3.66 -6.81 4.70
C LYS A 248 4.68 -6.03 3.90
N ILE A 249 5.89 -5.90 4.42
CA ILE A 249 6.97 -5.26 3.67
C ILE A 249 7.25 -6.16 2.47
N ASP A 250 7.22 -5.57 1.27
CA ASP A 250 7.66 -6.23 0.05
C ASP A 250 9.15 -6.57 0.20
N TRP A 251 9.42 -7.80 0.62
CA TRP A 251 10.76 -8.32 0.85
C TRP A 251 11.63 -8.16 -0.40
N LYS A 252 11.04 -8.11 -1.60
CA LYS A 252 11.76 -7.85 -2.85
C LYS A 252 12.30 -6.43 -2.89
N LYS A 253 11.54 -5.44 -2.43
CA LYS A 253 12.01 -4.04 -2.32
C LYS A 253 13.13 -3.92 -1.29
N GLN A 254 13.00 -4.58 -0.14
CA GLN A 254 14.07 -4.61 0.87
C GLN A 254 15.33 -5.30 0.35
N LEU A 255 15.19 -6.46 -0.30
CA LEU A 255 16.28 -7.20 -0.93
C LEU A 255 16.97 -6.38 -2.00
N ALA A 256 16.20 -5.74 -2.88
CA ALA A 256 16.75 -4.87 -3.91
C ALA A 256 17.48 -3.66 -3.30
N SER A 257 16.95 -3.05 -2.24
CA SER A 257 17.60 -1.95 -1.53
C SER A 257 18.92 -2.40 -0.87
N ALA A 258 18.89 -3.52 -0.14
CA ALA A 258 20.06 -4.08 0.53
C ALA A 258 21.16 -4.48 -0.45
N ILE A 259 20.81 -5.15 -1.56
CA ILE A 259 21.77 -5.49 -2.62
C ILE A 259 22.34 -4.22 -3.24
N ARG A 260 21.49 -3.25 -3.63
CA ARG A 260 21.96 -1.99 -4.23
C ARG A 260 22.91 -1.22 -3.31
N SER A 261 22.58 -1.09 -2.03
CA SER A 261 23.43 -0.44 -1.02
C SER A 261 24.75 -1.19 -0.88
N THR A 262 24.71 -2.50 -0.64
CA THR A 262 25.92 -3.31 -0.44
C THR A 262 26.83 -3.28 -1.67
N VAL A 263 26.25 -3.34 -2.87
CA VAL A 263 26.97 -3.23 -4.14
C VAL A 263 27.59 -1.85 -4.31
N ALA A 264 26.86 -0.78 -3.98
CA ALA A 264 27.36 0.59 -4.04
C ALA A 264 28.51 0.83 -3.05
N ASP A 265 28.36 0.40 -1.80
CA ASP A 265 29.37 0.52 -0.75
C ASP A 265 30.65 -0.24 -1.12
N THR A 266 30.49 -1.42 -1.73
CA THR A 266 31.62 -2.29 -2.12
C THR A 266 32.32 -1.80 -3.39
N ALA A 267 31.59 -1.19 -4.33
CA ALA A 267 32.17 -0.72 -5.59
C ALA A 267 33.21 0.39 -5.39
N GLY A 268 33.12 1.16 -4.28
CA GLY A 268 34.07 2.24 -3.96
C GLY A 268 34.05 3.38 -4.97
N ALA A 269 34.67 4.51 -4.61
CA ALA A 269 34.76 5.73 -5.42
C ALA A 269 35.16 5.41 -6.88
N THR A 270 34.34 5.91 -7.82
CA THR A 270 34.55 5.84 -9.27
C THR A 270 35.89 6.43 -9.65
N ASP A 271 36.91 5.59 -9.74
CA ASP A 271 38.24 6.00 -10.17
C ASP A 271 38.40 5.84 -11.69
N TYR A 272 39.38 6.54 -12.24
CA TYR A 272 39.74 6.45 -13.65
C TYR A 272 40.45 5.12 -13.91
N SER A 273 39.92 4.32 -14.84
CA SER A 273 40.61 3.12 -15.31
C SER A 273 41.39 3.42 -16.58
N TYR A 274 42.70 3.18 -16.54
CA TYR A 274 43.61 3.19 -17.70
C TYR A 274 43.69 1.81 -18.38
N SER A 275 42.70 0.94 -18.17
CA SER A 275 42.66 -0.37 -18.82
C SER A 275 42.53 -0.23 -20.33
N ARG A 276 43.31 -1.01 -21.09
CA ARG A 276 43.34 -0.96 -22.56
C ARG A 276 41.95 -1.27 -23.15
N PRO A 277 41.38 -0.40 -24.01
CA PRO A 277 40.07 -0.61 -24.60
C PRO A 277 39.99 -1.92 -25.41
N SER A 278 38.77 -2.44 -25.60
CA SER A 278 38.58 -3.68 -26.36
C SER A 278 39.14 -3.55 -27.79
N ARG A 279 39.80 -4.60 -28.29
CA ARG A 279 40.36 -4.64 -29.66
C ARG A 279 39.33 -4.41 -30.78
N ARG A 280 38.02 -4.46 -30.47
CA ARG A 280 36.93 -4.19 -31.44
C ARG A 280 36.72 -2.69 -31.72
N GLN A 281 37.25 -1.79 -30.88
CA GLN A 281 37.23 -0.33 -31.12
C GLN A 281 38.42 0.14 -31.97
N GLY A 282 38.76 -0.59 -33.03
CA GLY A 282 39.96 -0.38 -33.86
C GLY A 282 40.05 0.97 -34.62
N LYS A 283 39.11 1.90 -34.41
CA LYS A 283 39.09 3.23 -35.03
C LYS A 283 39.74 4.33 -34.18
N VAL A 284 40.07 4.06 -32.91
CA VAL A 284 40.81 4.99 -32.04
C VAL A 284 42.27 4.52 -31.97
N GLY A 285 43.12 5.18 -32.76
CA GLY A 285 44.58 4.98 -32.93
C GLY A 285 45.22 3.76 -32.27
N LYS A 286 45.36 2.65 -33.01
CA LYS A 286 46.26 1.48 -32.80
C LYS A 286 46.64 1.07 -31.35
N GLY A 287 45.83 1.39 -30.35
CA GLY A 287 46.17 1.20 -28.93
C GLY A 287 47.36 2.03 -28.43
N GLU A 288 47.66 3.17 -29.06
CA GLU A 288 48.75 4.11 -28.68
C GLU A 288 48.29 5.20 -27.69
N VAL A 289 46.98 5.49 -27.64
CA VAL A 289 46.40 6.45 -26.67
C VAL A 289 45.42 5.72 -25.76
N ILE A 290 45.71 5.69 -24.46
CA ILE A 290 44.81 5.18 -23.42
C ILE A 290 44.06 6.38 -22.84
N LEU A 291 42.79 6.55 -23.19
CA LEU A 291 41.95 7.59 -22.59
C LEU A 291 41.43 7.13 -21.23
N PRO A 292 41.43 8.00 -20.20
CA PRO A 292 40.84 7.67 -18.92
C PRO A 292 39.34 7.41 -19.11
N SER A 293 38.86 6.27 -18.62
CA SER A 293 37.43 5.93 -18.60
C SER A 293 36.95 5.82 -17.17
N LEU A 294 35.83 6.48 -16.85
CA LEU A 294 35.17 6.30 -15.56
C LEU A 294 34.60 4.89 -15.54
N ARG A 295 35.13 4.05 -14.64
CA ARG A 295 34.65 2.67 -14.48
C ARG A 295 34.02 2.54 -13.11
N ARG A 296 32.75 2.11 -13.07
CA ARG A 296 32.10 1.65 -11.85
C ARG A 296 32.14 0.11 -11.83
N PRO A 297 33.16 -0.53 -11.24
CA PRO A 297 33.22 -1.99 -11.20
C PRO A 297 32.03 -2.52 -10.41
N VAL A 298 31.21 -3.39 -11.01
CA VAL A 298 30.16 -4.07 -10.25
C VAL A 298 30.81 -5.23 -9.48
N PRO A 299 30.78 -5.23 -8.14
CA PRO A 299 31.39 -6.26 -7.31
C PRO A 299 30.94 -7.66 -7.69
N ALA A 300 31.84 -8.64 -7.53
CA ALA A 300 31.53 -10.05 -7.75
C ALA A 300 30.49 -10.54 -6.71
N VAL A 301 29.35 -11.05 -7.19
CA VAL A 301 28.27 -11.60 -6.34
C VAL A 301 28.23 -13.12 -6.47
N ALA A 302 28.07 -13.82 -5.35
CA ALA A 302 27.78 -15.24 -5.29
C ALA A 302 26.49 -15.48 -4.49
N ILE A 303 25.69 -16.44 -4.94
CA ILE A 303 24.47 -16.88 -4.26
C ILE A 303 24.71 -18.27 -3.70
N ILE A 304 24.37 -18.46 -2.44
CA ILE A 304 24.40 -19.73 -1.71
C ILE A 304 22.94 -20.11 -1.50
N ALA A 305 22.54 -21.20 -2.14
CA ALA A 305 21.20 -21.76 -2.09
C ALA A 305 21.21 -23.00 -1.20
N ASP A 306 20.51 -22.92 -0.08
CA ASP A 306 20.26 -24.06 0.80
C ASP A 306 19.34 -25.08 0.08
N THR A 307 19.77 -26.34 0.03
CA THR A 307 19.07 -27.46 -0.63
C THR A 307 18.57 -28.51 0.34
N SER A 308 18.44 -28.14 1.61
CA SER A 308 17.85 -29.00 2.62
C SER A 308 16.37 -29.28 2.37
N ALA A 309 15.88 -30.37 2.96
CA ALA A 309 14.54 -30.90 2.73
C ALA A 309 13.39 -29.94 3.11
N SER A 310 13.67 -28.86 3.85
CA SER A 310 12.70 -27.85 4.26
C SER A 310 12.47 -26.73 3.24
N ILE A 311 13.30 -26.62 2.18
CA ILE A 311 13.16 -25.59 1.15
C ILE A 311 12.64 -26.19 -0.15
N SER A 312 11.54 -25.62 -0.66
CA SER A 312 10.91 -26.09 -1.90
C SER A 312 11.59 -25.52 -3.16
N ASP A 313 11.75 -26.36 -4.19
CA ASP A 313 12.29 -25.98 -5.50
C ASP A 313 11.63 -24.72 -6.12
N PRO A 314 10.29 -24.55 -6.07
CA PRO A 314 9.62 -23.36 -6.62
C PRO A 314 9.98 -22.07 -5.87
N MET A 315 10.11 -22.14 -4.54
CA MET A 315 10.47 -21.00 -3.70
C MET A 315 11.89 -20.52 -4.01
N LEU A 316 12.82 -21.47 -4.14
CA LEU A 316 14.21 -21.16 -4.42
C LEU A 316 14.38 -20.60 -5.84
N ALA A 317 13.70 -21.19 -6.83
CA ALA A 317 13.69 -20.69 -8.20
C ALA A 317 13.15 -19.25 -8.30
N ARG A 318 12.04 -18.95 -7.62
CA ARG A 318 11.45 -17.60 -7.59
C ARG A 318 12.41 -16.60 -6.97
N THR A 319 13.02 -16.94 -5.84
CA THR A 319 13.97 -16.08 -5.13
C THR A 319 15.21 -15.80 -5.97
N LEU A 320 15.74 -16.82 -6.66
CA LEU A 320 16.88 -16.66 -7.58
C LEU A 320 16.55 -15.82 -8.81
N ALA A 321 15.33 -15.93 -9.36
CA ALA A 321 14.88 -15.10 -10.47
C ALA A 321 14.85 -13.61 -10.10
N GLU A 322 14.33 -13.27 -8.92
CA GLU A 322 14.29 -11.90 -8.40
C GLU A 322 15.70 -11.32 -8.19
N ILE A 323 16.59 -12.07 -7.52
CA ILE A 323 17.98 -11.65 -7.31
C ILE A 323 18.70 -11.46 -8.64
N SER A 324 18.51 -12.39 -9.58
CA SER A 324 19.09 -12.29 -10.92
C SER A 324 18.59 -11.06 -11.67
N GLY A 325 17.30 -10.72 -11.53
CA GLY A 325 16.71 -9.49 -12.08
C GLY A 325 17.35 -8.22 -11.51
N ILE A 326 17.51 -8.15 -10.19
CA ILE A 326 18.16 -7.03 -9.49
C ILE A 326 19.62 -6.86 -9.97
N LEU A 327 20.36 -7.96 -10.08
CA LEU A 327 21.76 -7.93 -10.51
C LEU A 327 21.93 -7.53 -11.98
N LYS A 328 20.99 -7.92 -12.86
CA LYS A 328 20.95 -7.44 -14.26
C LYS A 328 20.71 -5.93 -14.33
N ALA A 329 19.78 -5.41 -13.54
CA ALA A 329 19.49 -3.97 -13.47
C ALA A 329 20.70 -3.15 -12.98
N LEU A 330 21.56 -3.76 -12.16
CA LEU A 330 22.83 -3.17 -11.69
C LEU A 330 23.97 -3.21 -12.73
N GLY A 331 23.71 -3.64 -13.97
CA GLY A 331 24.68 -3.63 -15.06
C GLY A 331 25.61 -4.84 -15.10
N ARG A 332 25.35 -5.90 -14.33
CA ARG A 332 26.08 -7.18 -14.51
C ARG A 332 25.60 -7.88 -15.77
N GLN A 333 26.45 -7.84 -16.80
CA GLN A 333 26.31 -8.68 -18.00
C GLN A 333 26.93 -10.09 -17.79
N GLU A 334 27.68 -10.25 -16.71
CA GLU A 334 28.38 -11.47 -16.34
C GLU A 334 27.53 -12.38 -15.44
N GLY A 335 27.43 -13.67 -15.79
CA GLY A 335 26.67 -14.66 -15.02
C GLY A 335 27.05 -14.72 -13.54
N VAL A 336 26.07 -15.02 -12.69
CA VAL A 336 26.19 -15.09 -11.22
C VAL A 336 26.64 -16.49 -10.82
N ARG A 337 27.48 -16.60 -9.79
CA ARG A 337 27.88 -17.92 -9.27
C ARG A 337 26.85 -18.38 -8.25
N VAL A 338 26.22 -19.52 -8.50
CA VAL A 338 25.22 -20.14 -7.61
C VAL A 338 25.84 -21.41 -7.06
N LEU A 339 25.81 -21.54 -5.73
CA LEU A 339 26.28 -22.70 -5.00
C LEU A 339 25.07 -23.37 -4.36
N ALA A 340 24.85 -24.64 -4.66
CA ALA A 340 23.90 -25.47 -3.95
C ALA A 340 24.62 -26.09 -2.74
N VAL A 341 24.10 -25.85 -1.54
CA VAL A 341 24.75 -26.23 -0.28
C VAL A 341 23.78 -27.01 0.59
N ASP A 342 24.26 -28.10 1.15
CA ASP A 342 23.64 -28.81 2.26
C ASP A 342 24.69 -28.95 3.38
N HIS A 343 25.10 -30.17 3.75
CA HIS A 343 26.22 -30.44 4.64
C HIS A 343 27.57 -30.16 3.98
N THR A 344 27.60 -30.15 2.64
CA THR A 344 28.75 -29.76 1.81
C THR A 344 28.30 -28.97 0.59
N VAL A 345 29.25 -28.42 -0.17
CA VAL A 345 28.94 -27.76 -1.45
C VAL A 345 28.68 -28.83 -2.51
N GLN A 346 27.42 -29.02 -2.88
CA GLN A 346 27.00 -30.03 -3.86
C GLN A 346 27.29 -29.59 -5.30
N SER A 347 27.09 -28.32 -5.60
CA SER A 347 27.43 -27.78 -6.92
C SER A 347 27.82 -26.30 -6.84
N CYS A 348 28.67 -25.88 -7.76
CA CYS A 348 29.01 -24.48 -7.97
C CYS A 348 28.99 -24.19 -9.47
N ARG A 349 28.04 -23.39 -9.94
CA ARG A 349 27.87 -23.10 -11.37
C ARG A 349 27.74 -21.61 -11.62
N ARG A 350 28.24 -21.17 -12.78
CA ARG A 350 28.00 -19.82 -13.28
C ARG A 350 26.72 -19.83 -14.11
N VAL A 351 25.73 -19.07 -13.66
CA VAL A 351 24.37 -19.05 -14.18
C VAL A 351 24.11 -17.70 -14.86
N PHE A 352 23.55 -17.74 -16.07
CA PHE A 352 23.13 -16.54 -16.82
C PHE A 352 21.61 -16.40 -16.87
N ARG A 353 20.89 -17.52 -16.73
CA ARG A 353 19.43 -17.55 -16.71
C ARG A 353 18.92 -18.49 -15.61
N PRO A 354 17.79 -18.19 -14.95
CA PRO A 354 17.28 -18.99 -13.85
C PRO A 354 17.08 -20.48 -14.21
N GLU A 355 16.73 -20.78 -15.46
CA GLU A 355 16.42 -22.15 -15.91
C GLU A 355 17.65 -23.08 -15.95
N GLN A 356 18.86 -22.52 -15.84
CA GLN A 356 20.11 -23.29 -15.78
C GLN A 356 20.40 -23.85 -14.37
N ILE A 357 19.60 -23.46 -13.38
CA ILE A 357 19.74 -23.91 -12.00
C ILE A 357 19.15 -25.32 -11.90
N ARG A 358 20.03 -26.29 -11.61
CA ARG A 358 19.62 -27.61 -11.14
C ARG A 358 20.17 -27.75 -9.73
N LEU A 359 19.27 -27.77 -8.76
CA LEU A 359 19.64 -28.05 -7.38
C LEU A 359 19.75 -29.57 -7.25
N THR A 360 20.87 -30.01 -6.70
CA THR A 360 21.13 -31.42 -6.39
C THR A 360 21.56 -31.43 -4.93
N GLY A 361 20.85 -32.17 -4.08
CA GLY A 361 21.05 -32.16 -2.64
C GLY A 361 19.94 -32.91 -1.89
N GLY A 362 19.96 -32.82 -0.56
CA GLY A 362 18.96 -33.44 0.33
C GLY A 362 19.48 -33.89 1.70
N GLY A 363 20.70 -33.53 2.09
CA GLY A 363 21.26 -33.78 3.43
C GLY A 363 20.88 -32.71 4.48
N GLY A 364 21.46 -32.81 5.68
CA GLY A 364 21.38 -31.75 6.70
C GLY A 364 22.17 -30.50 6.30
N THR A 365 21.95 -29.35 6.96
CA THR A 365 22.42 -28.03 6.50
C THR A 365 23.62 -27.48 7.27
N ASP A 366 24.73 -27.16 6.61
CA ASP A 366 25.89 -26.45 7.20
C ASP A 366 26.37 -25.27 6.32
N MET A 367 25.92 -24.05 6.65
CA MET A 367 26.30 -22.84 5.93
C MET A 367 27.77 -22.43 6.12
N ARG A 368 28.51 -23.02 7.09
CA ARG A 368 29.96 -22.82 7.19
C ARG A 368 30.66 -23.36 5.94
N ALA A 369 30.27 -24.54 5.48
CA ALA A 369 30.81 -25.15 4.26
C ALA A 369 30.48 -24.30 3.02
N GLY A 370 29.27 -23.75 2.95
CA GLY A 370 28.84 -22.87 1.86
C GLY A 370 29.67 -21.59 1.76
N LEU A 371 29.84 -20.87 2.86
CA LEU A 371 30.61 -19.63 2.91
C LEU A 371 32.12 -19.86 2.69
N GLU A 372 32.66 -20.98 3.18
CA GLU A 372 34.03 -21.38 2.89
C GLU A 372 34.22 -21.69 1.39
N GLY A 373 33.26 -22.41 0.78
CA GLY A 373 33.25 -22.69 -0.65
C GLY A 373 33.27 -21.41 -1.49
N VAL A 374 32.48 -20.40 -1.11
CA VAL A 374 32.50 -19.09 -1.77
C VAL A 374 33.84 -18.37 -1.63
N SER A 375 34.47 -18.46 -0.46
CA SER A 375 35.76 -17.80 -0.17
C SER A 375 36.93 -18.34 -1.02
N ARG A 376 36.81 -19.58 -1.51
CA ARG A 376 37.80 -20.22 -2.39
C ARG A 376 37.67 -19.78 -3.86
N LEU A 377 36.57 -19.12 -4.23
CA LEU A 377 36.33 -18.72 -5.62
C LEU A 377 37.24 -17.58 -6.08
N ARG A 378 37.53 -17.56 -7.39
CA ARG A 378 38.31 -16.51 -8.06
C ARG A 378 37.58 -15.99 -9.31
N PRO A 379 37.36 -14.66 -9.46
CA PRO A 379 37.64 -13.60 -8.48
C PRO A 379 36.83 -13.81 -7.19
N LEU A 380 37.33 -13.33 -6.05
CA LEU A 380 36.63 -13.45 -4.76
C LEU A 380 35.30 -12.67 -4.83
N PRO A 381 34.14 -13.31 -4.56
CA PRO A 381 32.89 -12.60 -4.38
C PRO A 381 32.98 -11.62 -3.21
N GLN A 382 32.68 -10.36 -3.46
CA GLN A 382 32.63 -9.33 -2.42
C GLN A 382 31.24 -9.25 -1.77
N VAL A 383 30.22 -9.83 -2.42
CA VAL A 383 28.87 -9.99 -1.86
C VAL A 383 28.44 -11.45 -1.95
N GLY A 384 28.08 -12.05 -0.81
CA GLY A 384 27.46 -13.35 -0.70
C GLY A 384 25.99 -13.21 -0.32
N ILE A 385 25.08 -13.83 -1.07
CA ILE A 385 23.65 -13.86 -0.73
C ILE A 385 23.31 -15.30 -0.35
N VAL A 386 22.87 -15.52 0.90
CA VAL A 386 22.49 -16.84 1.41
C VAL A 386 20.96 -16.93 1.44
N LEU A 387 20.42 -17.99 0.84
CA LEU A 387 19.00 -18.34 0.89
C LEU A 387 18.87 -19.57 1.79
N THR A 388 18.17 -19.45 2.91
CA THR A 388 18.00 -20.54 3.89
C THR A 388 16.76 -20.29 4.75
N ASP A 389 16.25 -21.33 5.42
CA ASP A 389 15.24 -21.19 6.47
C ASP A 389 15.83 -20.75 7.83
N GLY A 390 17.18 -20.76 7.94
CA GLY A 390 17.93 -20.32 9.11
C GLY A 390 18.22 -21.41 10.15
N TYR A 391 17.83 -22.67 9.90
CA TYR A 391 18.11 -23.81 10.79
C TYR A 391 19.44 -24.49 10.41
N THR A 392 20.54 -23.75 10.53
CA THR A 392 21.87 -24.20 10.11
C THR A 392 22.98 -23.67 11.00
N ALA A 393 24.10 -24.38 11.03
CA ALA A 393 25.31 -23.89 11.68
C ALA A 393 25.93 -22.74 10.87
N TRP A 394 26.20 -21.63 11.56
CA TRP A 394 26.84 -20.44 10.98
C TRP A 394 28.29 -20.31 11.45
N PRO A 395 29.17 -19.66 10.68
CA PRO A 395 30.51 -19.33 11.16
C PRO A 395 30.43 -18.21 12.21
N ALA A 396 31.29 -18.31 13.23
CA ALA A 396 31.35 -17.34 14.33
C ALA A 396 31.78 -15.93 13.88
N GLN A 397 32.47 -15.83 12.74
CA GLN A 397 33.01 -14.58 12.20
C GLN A 397 32.65 -14.44 10.72
N PRO A 398 32.47 -13.20 10.22
CA PRO A 398 32.18 -12.96 8.81
C PRO A 398 33.37 -13.38 7.92
N PRO A 399 33.12 -13.90 6.70
CA PRO A 399 34.18 -14.18 5.74
C PRO A 399 34.96 -12.91 5.35
N LYS A 400 36.30 -13.00 5.34
CA LYS A 400 37.17 -11.85 5.04
C LYS A 400 36.95 -11.33 3.62
N GLY A 401 36.71 -10.02 3.48
CA GLY A 401 36.56 -9.35 2.18
C GLY A 401 35.21 -9.59 1.48
N MET A 402 34.22 -10.15 2.18
CA MET A 402 32.88 -10.39 1.66
C MET A 402 31.81 -9.86 2.62
N LYS A 403 30.84 -9.11 2.09
CA LYS A 403 29.60 -8.75 2.78
C LYS A 403 28.55 -9.83 2.55
N VAL A 404 27.78 -10.19 3.56
CA VAL A 404 26.79 -11.27 3.48
C VAL A 404 25.39 -10.74 3.74
N ILE A 405 24.47 -11.10 2.84
CA ILE A 405 23.04 -10.87 2.98
C ILE A 405 22.38 -12.24 3.16
N VAL A 406 21.61 -12.42 4.22
CA VAL A 406 20.83 -13.64 4.47
C VAL A 406 19.37 -13.34 4.19
N VAL A 407 18.78 -14.12 3.28
CA VAL A 407 17.34 -14.10 2.98
C VAL A 407 16.74 -15.31 3.68
N LEU A 408 15.95 -15.04 4.72
CA LEU A 408 15.30 -16.06 5.54
C LEU A 408 13.89 -16.34 5.03
N SER A 409 13.61 -17.62 4.78
CA SER A 409 12.28 -18.11 4.40
C SER A 409 11.43 -18.58 5.59
N GLY A 410 11.96 -18.54 6.82
CA GLY A 410 11.29 -19.00 8.03
C GLY A 410 11.86 -18.37 9.30
N ASP A 411 11.46 -18.91 10.45
CA ASP A 411 11.76 -18.37 11.78
C ASP A 411 13.17 -18.72 12.31
N GLY A 412 14.05 -19.26 11.45
CA GLY A 412 15.41 -19.58 11.84
C GLY A 412 16.27 -18.34 12.14
N THR A 413 17.47 -18.59 12.62
CA THR A 413 18.38 -17.53 13.08
C THR A 413 19.47 -17.24 12.05
N ALA A 414 19.93 -16.00 12.04
CA ALA A 414 21.09 -15.58 11.27
C ALA A 414 22.05 -14.79 12.17
N PRO A 415 23.37 -14.77 11.87
CA PRO A 415 24.35 -14.09 12.71
C PRO A 415 24.23 -12.56 12.64
N ASP A 416 24.52 -11.88 13.75
CA ASP A 416 24.45 -10.42 13.87
C ASP A 416 25.35 -9.66 12.88
N TRP A 417 26.42 -10.30 12.40
CA TRP A 417 27.33 -9.72 11.42
C TRP A 417 26.79 -9.71 9.98
N ALA A 418 25.69 -10.42 9.70
CA ALA A 418 25.07 -10.50 8.40
C ALA A 418 23.84 -9.59 8.29
N LYS A 419 23.56 -9.08 7.08
CA LYS A 419 22.32 -8.33 6.83
C LYS A 419 21.18 -9.30 6.61
N VAL A 420 20.18 -9.32 7.49
CA VAL A 420 19.04 -10.24 7.41
C VAL A 420 17.84 -9.59 6.71
N ILE A 421 17.17 -10.38 5.87
CA ILE A 421 15.93 -10.01 5.17
C ILE A 421 14.95 -11.15 5.35
N GLN A 422 13.81 -10.86 5.97
CA GLN A 422 12.74 -11.84 6.17
C GLN A 422 11.83 -11.89 4.94
N MET A 423 11.57 -13.09 4.43
CA MET A 423 10.60 -13.31 3.36
C MET A 423 9.21 -13.36 3.99
N SER A 424 8.45 -12.28 3.86
CA SER A 424 7.01 -12.30 4.05
C SER A 424 6.41 -13.16 2.92
N ILE A 425 5.93 -14.37 3.21
CA ILE A 425 5.19 -15.21 2.26
C ILE A 425 3.77 -14.66 2.08
#